data_AF-A0A938WFJ8-F1
#
_entry.id   AF-A0A938WFJ8-F1
#
_cell.length_a   1.000
_cell.length_b   1.000
_cell.length_c   1.000
_cell.angle_alpha   90.00
_cell.angle_beta   90.00
_cell.angle_gamma   90.00
#
_symmetry.space_group_name_H-M   'P 1'
#
loop_
_entity.id
_entity.type
_entity.pdbx_description
1 polymer ?
#
loop_
_entity_poly.entity_id
_entity_poly.type
_entity_poly.pdbx_seq_one_letter_code
_entity_poly.pdbx_strand_id
1 'polypeptide(L)'
;MDARLTELLDLLDLERLEVNLFRGQSRDIGSPQVFGGQVLGQALVAASRTVEGRLVHSLHAYFLRRGDVNAPIVFEVDRSRDGGSFTSRRVVAIQHGQPILTMSASFHGDEPGLDHQASMPEAPLPETLRDLPALHAKLFGREEEAHGGLKFQRPFEFRPVRVPEYFEPKPAPPRKQVWLRAAGRLPDDQPLHRCLLTYVSDFDLLDTAMLPHGVSFPQVQIASIDHAIWFHRDVRVDDWLLYDIDSPSASHACGFVRASLFARDGTLVASVAQEGLIRRR
;
A
#
# COMPACT_ATOMS: atom_id res chain seq x y z
N MET A 1 0.93 1.25 -22.64
CA MET A 1 0.83 1.09 -21.17
C MET A 1 -0.49 1.69 -20.73
N ASP A 2 -1.16 1.13 -19.72
CA ASP A 2 -2.43 1.67 -19.21
C ASP A 2 -2.20 3.10 -18.68
N ALA A 3 -3.03 4.07 -19.10
CA ALA A 3 -2.81 5.49 -18.79
C ALA A 3 -2.77 5.78 -17.28
N ARG A 4 -3.55 5.04 -16.48
CA ARG A 4 -3.63 5.22 -15.02
C ARG A 4 -2.35 4.75 -14.35
N LEU A 5 -1.82 3.63 -14.84
CA LEU A 5 -0.54 3.10 -14.40
C LEU A 5 0.59 4.05 -14.79
N THR A 6 0.55 4.65 -15.98
CA THR A 6 1.51 5.67 -16.41
C THR A 6 1.49 6.88 -15.48
N GLU A 7 0.32 7.43 -15.15
CA GLU A 7 0.23 8.53 -14.20
C GLU A 7 0.77 8.18 -12.80
N LEU A 8 0.60 6.93 -12.34
CA LEU A 8 1.20 6.49 -11.08
C LEU A 8 2.72 6.40 -11.19
N LEU A 9 3.26 5.89 -12.30
CA LEU A 9 4.71 5.85 -12.52
C LEU A 9 5.29 7.27 -12.53
N ASP A 10 4.65 8.21 -13.21
CA ASP A 10 5.06 9.61 -13.25
C ASP A 10 5.00 10.25 -11.84
N LEU A 11 4.00 9.89 -11.03
CA LEU A 11 3.87 10.35 -9.64
C LEU A 11 5.00 9.81 -8.73
N LEU A 12 5.47 8.59 -9.00
CA LEU A 12 6.57 7.96 -8.29
C LEU A 12 7.94 8.38 -8.83
N ASP A 13 8.02 8.98 -10.02
CA ASP A 13 9.25 9.53 -10.58
C ASP A 13 9.60 10.88 -9.93
N LEU A 14 10.32 10.81 -8.80
CA LEU A 14 10.63 11.99 -8.00
C LEU A 14 11.61 12.94 -8.71
N GLU A 15 11.42 14.24 -8.54
CA GLU A 15 12.44 15.24 -8.86
C GLU A 15 13.59 15.12 -7.85
N ARG A 16 14.84 15.02 -8.31
CA ARG A 16 16.02 15.10 -7.43
C ARG A 16 16.40 16.56 -7.21
N LEU A 17 16.34 17.03 -5.97
CA LEU A 17 16.75 18.38 -5.57
C LEU A 17 18.24 18.45 -5.17
N GLU A 18 18.73 17.38 -4.53
CA GLU A 18 20.13 17.19 -4.13
C GLU A 18 20.44 15.67 -4.01
N VAL A 19 21.67 15.28 -3.70
CA VAL A 19 22.16 13.90 -3.57
C VAL A 19 21.21 13.03 -2.75
N ASN A 20 20.70 13.56 -1.64
CA ASN A 20 19.84 12.86 -0.69
C ASN A 20 18.48 13.57 -0.49
N LEU A 21 18.10 14.45 -1.40
CA LEU A 21 16.89 15.26 -1.27
C LEU A 21 16.05 15.16 -2.54
N PHE A 22 14.79 14.76 -2.39
CA PHE A 22 13.88 14.52 -3.49
C PHE A 22 12.56 15.27 -3.29
N ARG A 23 11.83 15.53 -4.37
CA ARG A 23 10.48 16.09 -4.34
C ARG A 23 9.52 15.21 -5.14
N GLY A 24 8.43 14.83 -4.51
CA GLY A 24 7.29 14.16 -5.15
C GLY A 24 6.09 15.09 -5.22
N GLN A 25 5.29 14.95 -6.28
CA GLN A 25 4.00 15.62 -6.36
C GLN A 25 2.96 14.87 -5.52
N SER A 26 1.86 15.56 -5.18
CA SER A 26 0.70 14.96 -4.53
C SER A 26 -0.43 14.79 -5.53
N ARG A 27 -1.19 13.70 -5.39
CA ARG A 27 -2.37 13.45 -6.19
C ARG A 27 -3.59 13.29 -5.30
N ASP A 28 -4.67 13.98 -5.65
CA ASP A 28 -5.99 13.72 -5.09
C ASP A 28 -6.59 12.46 -5.73
N ILE A 29 -6.89 11.46 -4.90
CA ILE A 29 -7.56 10.22 -5.29
C ILE A 29 -9.04 10.19 -4.86
N GLY A 30 -9.64 11.36 -4.63
CA GLY A 30 -10.97 11.54 -4.05
C GLY A 30 -10.95 11.66 -2.53
N SER A 31 -9.82 12.07 -1.94
CA SER A 31 -9.61 12.19 -0.49
C SER A 31 -9.07 13.59 -0.16
N PRO A 32 -9.55 14.25 0.92
CA PRO A 32 -9.04 15.55 1.32
C PRO A 32 -7.60 15.52 1.86
N GLN A 33 -6.98 14.34 1.94
CA GLN A 33 -5.65 14.10 2.46
C GLN A 33 -4.87 13.20 1.52
N VAL A 34 -3.55 13.37 1.48
CA VAL A 34 -2.65 12.51 0.70
C VAL A 34 -2.83 11.05 1.14
N PHE A 35 -2.96 10.16 0.16
CA PHE A 35 -3.05 8.73 0.40
C PHE A 35 -1.76 8.18 1.03
N GLY A 36 -1.87 7.36 2.08
CA GLY A 36 -0.73 6.84 2.82
C GLY A 36 0.24 6.06 1.94
N GLY A 37 -0.29 5.16 1.10
CA GLY A 37 0.48 4.42 0.11
C GLY A 37 1.25 5.31 -0.89
N GLN A 38 0.75 6.51 -1.23
CA GLN A 38 1.51 7.46 -2.04
C GLN A 38 2.79 7.91 -1.33
N VAL A 39 2.67 8.36 -0.08
CA VAL A 39 3.80 8.84 0.71
C VAL A 39 4.80 7.71 0.96
N LEU A 40 4.31 6.50 1.26
CA LEU A 40 5.14 5.31 1.45
C LEU A 40 5.90 4.92 0.17
N GLY A 41 5.21 4.85 -0.96
CA GLY A 41 5.80 4.50 -2.26
C GLY A 41 6.86 5.52 -2.68
N GLN A 42 6.56 6.80 -2.58
CA GLN A 42 7.52 7.87 -2.88
C GLN A 42 8.71 7.85 -1.91
N ALA A 43 8.49 7.66 -0.61
CA ALA A 43 9.58 7.55 0.36
C ALA A 43 10.51 6.36 0.04
N LEU A 44 9.95 5.23 -0.38
CA LEU A 44 10.75 4.07 -0.79
C LEU A 44 11.50 4.30 -2.10
N VAL A 45 10.92 5.01 -3.07
CA VAL A 45 11.65 5.44 -4.27
C VAL A 45 12.85 6.32 -3.89
N ALA A 46 12.64 7.31 -3.03
CA ALA A 46 13.71 8.20 -2.56
C ALA A 46 14.84 7.40 -1.89
N ALA A 47 14.51 6.47 -0.98
CA ALA A 47 15.50 5.60 -0.34
C ALA A 47 16.25 4.74 -1.38
N SER A 48 15.52 4.08 -2.28
CA SER A 48 16.08 3.15 -3.27
C SER A 48 17.04 3.84 -4.23
N ARG A 49 16.78 5.10 -4.61
CA ARG A 49 17.67 5.92 -5.47
C ARG A 49 19.03 6.28 -4.84
N THR A 50 19.22 5.99 -3.56
CA THR A 50 20.48 6.19 -2.83
C THR A 50 21.22 4.87 -2.54
N VAL A 51 20.75 3.75 -3.11
CA VAL A 51 21.29 2.41 -2.91
C VAL A 51 21.59 1.77 -4.26
N GLU A 52 22.78 1.18 -4.41
CA GLU A 52 23.20 0.48 -5.62
C GLU A 52 23.37 -1.02 -5.35
N GLY A 53 22.93 -1.87 -6.28
CA GLY A 53 23.15 -3.32 -6.24
C GLY A 53 22.45 -4.08 -5.10
N ARG A 54 21.48 -3.46 -4.40
CA ARG A 54 20.71 -4.09 -3.32
C ARG A 54 19.23 -3.77 -3.43
N LEU A 55 18.40 -4.70 -2.98
CA LEU A 55 16.95 -4.55 -2.97
C LEU A 55 16.45 -4.35 -1.54
N VAL A 56 15.39 -3.54 -1.38
CA VAL A 56 14.73 -3.35 -0.09
C VAL A 56 14.13 -4.68 0.39
N HIS A 57 14.50 -5.16 1.57
CA HIS A 57 13.92 -6.36 2.15
C HIS A 57 12.97 -6.06 3.31
N SER A 58 13.05 -4.86 3.89
CA SER A 58 12.03 -4.39 4.83
C SER A 58 11.95 -2.87 4.91
N LEU A 59 10.79 -2.38 5.32
CA LEU A 59 10.58 -1.00 5.71
C LEU A 59 9.62 -0.89 6.90
N HIS A 60 9.77 0.18 7.66
CA HIS A 60 8.90 0.56 8.76
C HIS A 60 8.67 2.07 8.69
N ALA A 61 7.43 2.51 8.76
CA ALA A 61 7.07 3.90 8.66
C ALA A 61 6.04 4.31 9.72
N TYR A 62 6.10 5.56 10.17
CA TYR A 62 5.09 6.19 11.00
C TYR A 62 4.50 7.41 10.28
N PHE A 63 3.16 7.47 10.24
CA PHE A 63 2.42 8.64 9.79
C PHE A 63 2.26 9.60 10.97
N LEU A 64 2.83 10.80 10.85
CA LEU A 64 2.86 11.79 11.93
C LEU A 64 1.78 12.85 11.76
N ARG A 65 1.47 13.21 10.51
CA ARG A 65 0.52 14.27 10.17
C ARG A 65 -0.21 13.92 8.88
N ARG A 66 -1.37 14.52 8.70
CA ARG A 66 -2.14 14.45 7.46
C ARG A 66 -1.39 15.20 6.36
N GLY A 67 -1.23 14.57 5.20
CA GLY A 67 -0.64 15.23 4.04
C GLY A 67 -1.64 16.18 3.36
N ASP A 68 -1.14 17.32 2.88
CA ASP A 68 -1.86 18.29 2.06
C ASP A 68 -1.75 17.88 0.58
N VAL A 69 -2.89 17.56 -0.05
CA VAL A 69 -2.95 17.13 -1.46
C VAL A 69 -2.58 18.23 -2.45
N ASN A 70 -2.60 19.51 -2.03
CA ASN A 70 -2.31 20.66 -2.90
C ASN A 70 -0.84 21.10 -2.83
N ALA A 71 -0.02 20.43 -2.03
CA ALA A 71 1.39 20.74 -1.87
C ALA A 71 2.28 19.54 -2.25
N PRO A 72 3.46 19.76 -2.85
CA PRO A 72 4.44 18.69 -3.05
C PRO A 72 4.99 18.20 -1.71
N ILE A 73 5.62 17.03 -1.73
CA ILE A 73 6.28 16.42 -0.57
C ILE A 73 7.78 16.41 -0.82
N VAL A 74 8.56 16.89 0.15
CA VAL A 74 10.02 16.79 0.13
C VAL A 74 10.44 15.55 0.91
N PHE A 75 11.33 14.74 0.36
CA PHE A 75 11.87 13.53 0.98
C PHE A 75 13.35 13.72 1.23
N GLU A 76 13.73 13.79 2.49
CA GLU A 76 15.13 13.83 2.93
C GLU A 76 15.58 12.42 3.31
N VAL A 77 16.69 11.96 2.73
CA VAL A 77 17.22 10.61 2.94
C VAL A 77 18.51 10.66 3.75
N ASP A 78 18.48 10.11 4.97
CA ASP A 78 19.68 9.86 5.75
C ASP A 78 20.27 8.49 5.37
N ARG A 79 21.56 8.49 5.00
CA ARG A 79 22.34 7.29 4.67
C ARG A 79 22.90 6.65 5.94
N SER A 80 22.02 6.11 6.77
CA SER A 80 22.35 5.66 8.13
C SER A 80 23.50 4.65 8.18
N ARG A 81 23.59 3.74 7.21
CA ARG A 81 24.67 2.73 7.13
C ARG A 81 24.79 2.12 5.74
N ASP A 82 26.02 1.93 5.28
CA ASP A 82 26.38 1.04 4.17
C ASP A 82 27.33 -0.04 4.70
N GLY A 83 26.77 -1.21 5.07
CA GLY A 83 27.52 -2.34 5.62
C GLY A 83 27.84 -3.42 4.57
N GLY A 84 28.58 -4.46 5.00
CA GLY A 84 28.98 -5.58 4.13
C GLY A 84 27.81 -6.34 3.51
N SER A 85 26.79 -6.66 4.31
CA SER A 85 25.57 -7.36 3.83
C SER A 85 24.37 -6.42 3.68
N PHE A 86 24.18 -5.52 4.65
CA PHE A 86 23.00 -4.66 4.74
C PHE A 86 23.31 -3.19 4.53
N THR A 87 22.38 -2.50 3.87
CA THR A 87 22.33 -1.04 3.74
C THR A 87 21.08 -0.52 4.42
N SER A 88 21.19 0.54 5.20
CA SER A 88 20.06 1.16 5.89
C SER A 88 19.89 2.62 5.47
N ARG A 89 18.64 3.02 5.26
CA ARG A 89 18.24 4.39 4.96
C ARG A 89 17.13 4.81 5.91
N ARG A 90 17.14 6.07 6.31
CA ARG A 90 15.99 6.74 6.94
C ARG A 90 15.47 7.81 6.00
N VAL A 91 14.15 7.94 5.90
CA VAL A 91 13.51 8.95 5.06
C VAL A 91 12.57 9.77 5.93
N VAL A 92 12.63 11.09 5.79
CA VAL A 92 11.65 12.01 6.36
C VAL A 92 10.90 12.66 5.21
N ALA A 93 9.58 12.44 5.17
CA ALA A 93 8.68 13.13 4.26
C ALA A 93 8.21 14.42 4.93
N ILE A 94 8.33 15.55 4.24
CA ILE A 94 8.15 16.90 4.79
C ILE A 94 7.16 17.68 3.91
N GLN A 95 6.18 18.31 4.56
CA GLN A 95 5.33 19.33 3.96
C GLN A 95 5.24 20.53 4.91
N HIS A 96 5.19 21.74 4.35
CA HIS A 96 5.05 22.99 5.13
C HIS A 96 6.09 23.10 6.28
N GLY A 97 7.31 22.60 6.04
CA GLY A 97 8.40 22.58 7.04
C GLY A 97 8.18 21.63 8.22
N GLN A 98 7.24 20.69 8.12
CA GLN A 98 6.91 19.72 9.17
C GLN A 98 6.99 18.28 8.65
N PRO A 99 7.58 17.34 9.42
CA PRO A 99 7.53 15.93 9.09
C PRO A 99 6.09 15.41 9.05
N ILE A 100 5.69 14.79 7.94
CA ILE A 100 4.40 14.11 7.80
C ILE A 100 4.53 12.59 7.93
N LEU A 101 5.71 12.04 7.59
CA LEU A 101 6.03 10.63 7.72
C LEU A 101 7.52 10.44 7.99
N THR A 102 7.87 9.46 8.81
CA THR A 102 9.23 8.95 8.95
C THR A 102 9.26 7.49 8.53
N MET A 103 10.29 7.08 7.81
CA MET A 103 10.48 5.70 7.36
C MET A 103 11.93 5.25 7.62
N SER A 104 12.12 4.00 8.03
CA SER A 104 13.40 3.30 7.97
C SER A 104 13.26 2.15 6.97
N ALA A 105 14.20 2.03 6.04
CA ALA A 105 14.25 0.96 5.04
C ALA A 105 15.60 0.25 5.08
N SER A 106 15.57 -1.07 4.97
CA SER A 106 16.75 -1.93 4.96
C SER A 106 16.86 -2.69 3.65
N PHE A 107 18.07 -2.75 3.12
CA PHE A 107 18.40 -3.28 1.80
C PHE A 107 19.45 -4.38 1.93
N HIS A 108 19.30 -5.43 1.12
CA HIS A 108 20.18 -6.59 1.10
C HIS A 108 20.50 -6.99 -0.34
N GLY A 109 21.67 -7.60 -0.55
CA GLY A 109 22.03 -8.21 -1.83
C GLY A 109 21.30 -9.53 -2.04
N ASP A 110 21.41 -10.09 -3.24
CA ASP A 110 20.97 -11.47 -3.48
C ASP A 110 22.00 -12.44 -2.88
N GLU A 111 21.53 -13.40 -2.08
CA GLU A 111 22.36 -14.39 -1.40
C GLU A 111 21.54 -15.66 -1.11
N PRO A 112 22.05 -16.87 -1.41
CA PRO A 112 21.37 -18.11 -1.07
C PRO A 112 21.27 -18.31 0.44
N GLY A 113 20.18 -18.92 0.91
CA GLY A 113 19.95 -19.15 2.33
C GLY A 113 18.96 -20.28 2.61
N LEU A 114 18.60 -20.43 3.88
CA LEU A 114 17.53 -21.34 4.30
C LEU A 114 16.19 -20.82 3.78
N ASP A 115 15.36 -21.71 3.24
CA ASP A 115 14.09 -21.33 2.61
C ASP A 115 12.91 -22.15 3.16
N HIS A 116 11.89 -21.44 3.63
CA HIS A 116 10.56 -21.98 3.90
C HIS A 116 9.53 -20.85 3.77
N GLN A 117 8.24 -21.21 3.72
CA GLN A 117 7.14 -20.25 3.81
C GLN A 117 5.89 -20.90 4.40
N ALA A 118 4.97 -20.07 4.87
CA ALA A 118 3.61 -20.49 5.11
C ALA A 118 2.93 -20.89 3.79
N SER A 119 1.99 -21.83 3.85
CA SER A 119 1.17 -22.19 2.69
C SER A 119 0.16 -21.08 2.39
N MET A 120 -0.05 -20.79 1.11
CA MET A 120 -1.10 -19.87 0.68
C MET A 120 -2.47 -20.41 1.11
N PRO A 121 -3.33 -19.59 1.74
CA PRO A 121 -4.68 -20.02 2.08
C PRO A 121 -5.53 -20.24 0.83
N GLU A 122 -6.55 -21.09 0.94
CA GLU A 122 -7.52 -21.25 -0.14
C GLU A 122 -8.26 -19.94 -0.42
N ALA A 123 -8.42 -19.64 -1.70
CA ALA A 123 -9.22 -18.52 -2.21
C ALA A 123 -9.75 -18.87 -3.61
N PRO A 124 -10.95 -18.39 -4.00
CA PRO A 124 -11.41 -18.49 -5.37
C PRO A 124 -10.43 -17.79 -6.33
N LEU A 125 -10.32 -18.29 -7.56
CA LEU A 125 -9.48 -17.68 -8.59
C LEU A 125 -9.97 -16.26 -8.92
N PRO A 126 -9.05 -15.30 -9.19
CA PRO A 126 -9.41 -13.91 -9.46
C PRO A 126 -10.36 -13.78 -10.66
N GLU A 127 -10.28 -14.66 -11.66
CA GLU A 127 -11.16 -14.65 -12.84
C GLU A 127 -12.64 -14.96 -12.51
N THR A 128 -12.90 -15.66 -11.40
CA THR A 128 -14.27 -15.99 -10.94
C THR A 128 -14.89 -14.88 -10.10
N LEU A 129 -14.08 -13.92 -9.67
CA LEU A 129 -14.49 -12.82 -8.80
C LEU A 129 -14.87 -11.60 -9.61
N ARG A 130 -15.76 -10.79 -9.04
CA ARG A 130 -16.19 -9.52 -9.63
C ARG A 130 -15.15 -8.44 -9.34
N ASP A 131 -14.96 -7.56 -10.32
CA ASP A 131 -14.19 -6.33 -10.13
C ASP A 131 -14.99 -5.30 -9.30
N LEU A 132 -14.32 -4.56 -8.42
CA LEU A 132 -14.94 -3.59 -7.50
C LEU A 132 -15.78 -2.50 -8.21
N PRO A 133 -15.35 -1.89 -9.33
CA PRO A 133 -16.15 -0.91 -10.06
C PRO A 133 -17.49 -1.48 -10.56
N ALA A 134 -17.51 -2.73 -11.03
CA ALA A 134 -18.74 -3.39 -11.46
C ALA A 134 -19.69 -3.66 -10.28
N LEU A 135 -19.14 -3.83 -9.08
CA LEU A 135 -19.91 -3.98 -7.85
C LEU A 135 -20.52 -2.65 -7.37
N HIS A 136 -19.74 -1.57 -7.44
CA HIS A 136 -20.20 -0.21 -7.12
C HIS A 136 -21.30 0.26 -8.07
N ALA A 137 -21.14 0.09 -9.39
CA ALA A 137 -22.16 0.49 -10.37
C ALA A 137 -23.52 -0.19 -10.11
N LYS A 138 -23.50 -1.46 -9.70
CA LYS A 138 -24.71 -2.24 -9.40
C LYS A 138 -25.39 -1.88 -8.08
N LEU A 139 -24.62 -1.52 -7.05
CA LEU A 139 -25.15 -1.24 -5.70
C LEU A 139 -25.70 0.18 -5.55
N PHE A 140 -25.14 1.17 -6.26
CA PHE A 140 -25.48 2.57 -6.06
C PHE A 140 -26.53 3.09 -7.05
N GLY A 141 -26.89 2.34 -8.11
CA GLY A 141 -27.98 2.68 -9.05
C GLY A 141 -27.87 4.03 -9.76
N ARG A 142 -26.73 4.72 -9.58
CA ARG A 142 -26.45 6.06 -10.06
C ARG A 142 -25.15 5.95 -10.80
N GLU A 143 -25.22 5.69 -12.11
CA GLU A 143 -24.04 5.84 -12.95
C GLU A 143 -23.46 7.24 -12.68
N GLU A 144 -24.24 8.32 -12.70
CA GLU A 144 -23.70 9.68 -12.57
C GLU A 144 -23.06 10.07 -11.21
N GLU A 145 -23.32 9.36 -10.10
CA GLU A 145 -22.63 9.59 -8.80
C GLU A 145 -21.63 8.50 -8.42
N ALA A 146 -21.77 7.29 -8.98
CA ALA A 146 -20.67 6.33 -9.05
C ALA A 146 -19.57 6.80 -10.02
N HIS A 147 -19.94 7.69 -10.95
CA HIS A 147 -19.07 8.45 -11.84
C HIS A 147 -18.80 9.84 -11.26
N GLY A 148 -17.97 9.88 -10.21
CA GLY A 148 -16.89 10.87 -10.22
C GLY A 148 -16.05 10.62 -11.48
N GLY A 149 -16.55 11.08 -12.63
CA GLY A 149 -16.20 10.60 -13.97
C GLY A 149 -14.70 10.63 -14.22
N LEU A 150 -14.15 9.60 -14.88
CA LEU A 150 -12.71 9.42 -15.12
C LEU A 150 -11.79 9.45 -13.86
N LYS A 151 -12.25 9.91 -12.69
CA LYS A 151 -11.45 10.20 -11.48
C LYS A 151 -11.32 9.01 -10.52
N PHE A 152 -12.10 7.95 -10.70
CA PHE A 152 -12.06 6.71 -9.89
C PHE A 152 -11.37 5.53 -10.58
N GLN A 153 -10.64 5.80 -11.66
CA GLN A 153 -9.89 4.80 -12.40
C GLN A 153 -8.57 4.49 -11.67
N ARG A 154 -8.56 3.46 -10.82
CA ARG A 154 -7.38 3.07 -10.02
C ARG A 154 -6.28 2.47 -10.89
N PRO A 155 -4.98 2.69 -10.56
CA PRO A 155 -3.84 2.06 -11.25
C PRO A 155 -3.70 0.56 -10.94
N PHE A 156 -4.52 0.04 -10.03
CA PHE A 156 -4.63 -1.38 -9.67
C PHE A 156 -6.08 -1.86 -9.82
N GLU A 157 -6.22 -3.10 -10.29
CA GLU A 157 -7.46 -3.88 -10.21
C GLU A 157 -7.56 -4.54 -8.84
N PHE A 158 -8.78 -4.61 -8.29
CA PHE A 158 -9.05 -5.24 -7.00
C PHE A 158 -10.27 -6.14 -7.10
N ARG A 159 -10.10 -7.41 -6.75
CA ARG A 159 -11.16 -8.42 -6.77
C ARG A 159 -11.30 -9.04 -5.38
N PRO A 160 -12.17 -8.47 -4.53
CA PRO A 160 -12.39 -8.99 -3.20
C PRO A 160 -13.10 -10.34 -3.26
N VAL A 161 -12.64 -11.29 -2.44
CA VAL A 161 -13.28 -12.62 -2.31
C VAL A 161 -14.68 -12.48 -1.72
N ARG A 162 -14.85 -11.57 -0.75
CA ARG A 162 -16.15 -11.19 -0.18
C ARG A 162 -16.49 -9.76 -0.59
N VAL A 163 -17.65 -9.60 -1.21
CA VAL A 163 -18.25 -8.29 -1.52
C VAL A 163 -18.43 -7.48 -0.23
N PRO A 164 -17.86 -6.27 -0.13
CA PRO A 164 -18.08 -5.41 1.03
C PRO A 164 -19.53 -4.91 1.08
N GLU A 165 -20.16 -5.01 2.25
CA GLU A 165 -21.52 -4.50 2.52
C GLU A 165 -21.41 -3.05 3.04
N TYR A 166 -21.18 -2.07 2.16
CA TYR A 166 -20.87 -0.69 2.56
C TYR A 166 -22.06 0.08 3.19
N PHE A 167 -23.28 -0.19 2.75
CA PHE A 167 -24.47 0.55 3.17
C PHE A 167 -25.13 0.00 4.43
N GLU A 168 -25.08 -1.32 4.58
CA GLU A 168 -25.60 -2.03 5.75
C GLU A 168 -24.50 -2.93 6.31
N PRO A 169 -23.41 -2.35 6.87
CA PRO A 169 -22.31 -3.15 7.36
C PRO A 169 -22.78 -4.04 8.52
N LYS A 170 -22.70 -5.35 8.31
CA LYS A 170 -22.97 -6.35 9.35
C LYS A 170 -21.66 -6.82 9.98
N PRO A 171 -21.64 -7.12 11.29
CA PRO A 171 -20.51 -7.77 11.91
C PRO A 171 -20.06 -9.00 11.13
N ALA A 172 -18.74 -9.11 10.93
CA ALA A 172 -18.10 -10.19 10.19
C ALA A 172 -16.78 -10.60 10.87
N PRO A 173 -16.26 -11.81 10.61
CA PRO A 173 -14.92 -12.16 11.06
C PRO A 173 -13.88 -11.12 10.63
N PRO A 174 -12.84 -10.85 11.44
CA PRO A 174 -11.79 -9.88 11.15
C PRO A 174 -10.81 -10.40 10.09
N ARG A 175 -11.30 -10.90 8.96
CA ARG A 175 -10.49 -11.45 7.88
C ARG A 175 -11.03 -10.99 6.53
N LYS A 176 -10.12 -10.60 5.64
CA LYS A 176 -10.43 -10.21 4.27
C LYS A 176 -9.40 -10.81 3.31
N GLN A 177 -9.86 -11.15 2.11
CA GLN A 177 -9.01 -11.57 1.01
C GLN A 177 -9.34 -10.74 -0.22
N VAL A 178 -8.32 -10.19 -0.85
CA VAL A 178 -8.45 -9.39 -2.07
C VAL A 178 -7.37 -9.83 -3.05
N TRP A 179 -7.75 -10.19 -4.27
CA TRP A 179 -6.81 -10.29 -5.36
C TRP A 179 -6.52 -8.90 -5.92
N LEU A 180 -5.25 -8.56 -6.09
CA LEU A 180 -4.83 -7.29 -6.65
C LEU A 180 -3.78 -7.49 -7.75
N ARG A 181 -3.78 -6.59 -8.74
CA ARG A 181 -2.72 -6.46 -9.74
C ARG A 181 -2.71 -5.05 -10.34
N ALA A 182 -1.58 -4.61 -10.85
CA ALA A 182 -1.48 -3.39 -11.65
C ALA A 182 -2.33 -3.51 -12.92
N ALA A 183 -2.93 -2.42 -13.36
CA ALA A 183 -3.83 -2.37 -14.52
C ALA A 183 -3.13 -2.57 -15.88
N GLY A 184 -1.82 -2.79 -15.89
CA GLY A 184 -1.02 -2.97 -17.10
C GLY A 184 0.31 -3.66 -16.81
N ARG A 185 1.00 -4.05 -17.88
CA ARG A 185 2.34 -4.66 -17.80
C ARG A 185 3.38 -3.63 -17.35
N LEU A 186 4.36 -4.12 -16.60
CA LEU A 186 5.51 -3.36 -16.10
C LEU A 186 6.81 -3.98 -16.64
N PRO A 187 7.91 -3.21 -16.70
CA PRO A 187 9.23 -3.77 -16.97
C PRO A 187 9.64 -4.73 -15.85
N ASP A 188 10.52 -5.69 -16.15
CA ASP A 188 11.11 -6.61 -15.18
C ASP A 188 12.14 -5.88 -14.28
N ASP A 189 11.64 -5.03 -13.39
CA ASP A 189 12.43 -4.17 -12.50
C ASP A 189 11.98 -4.33 -11.04
N GLN A 190 12.71 -5.14 -10.26
CA GLN A 190 12.35 -5.44 -8.87
C GLN A 190 12.24 -4.20 -7.96
N PRO A 191 13.17 -3.22 -8.01
CA PRO A 191 13.00 -1.94 -7.33
C PRO A 191 11.65 -1.27 -7.60
N LEU A 192 11.23 -1.17 -8.87
CA LEU A 192 9.92 -0.62 -9.24
C LEU A 192 8.77 -1.45 -8.68
N HIS A 193 8.82 -2.78 -8.83
CA HIS A 193 7.76 -3.64 -8.31
C HIS A 193 7.63 -3.55 -6.77
N ARG A 194 8.73 -3.46 -6.03
CA ARG A 194 8.70 -3.29 -4.56
C ARG A 194 8.16 -1.91 -4.16
N CYS A 195 8.50 -0.84 -4.89
CA CYS A 195 7.92 0.50 -4.68
C CYS A 195 6.41 0.53 -4.94
N LEU A 196 5.96 -0.12 -6.01
CA LEU A 196 4.53 -0.24 -6.33
C LEU A 196 3.79 -1.15 -5.37
N LEU A 197 4.43 -2.21 -4.86
CA LEU A 197 3.84 -3.04 -3.81
C LEU A 197 3.64 -2.24 -2.53
N THR A 198 4.63 -1.41 -2.15
CA THR A 198 4.51 -0.47 -1.02
C THR A 198 3.40 0.56 -1.21
N TYR A 199 3.19 1.01 -2.44
CA TYR A 199 2.06 1.90 -2.74
C TYR A 199 0.72 1.17 -2.54
N VAL A 200 0.59 -0.04 -3.07
CA VAL A 200 -0.70 -0.75 -3.07
C VAL A 200 -1.02 -1.43 -1.74
N SER A 201 -0.04 -1.72 -0.90
CA SER A 201 -0.23 -2.42 0.39
C SER A 201 -1.09 -1.65 1.39
N ASP A 202 -1.22 -0.33 1.26
CA ASP A 202 -2.09 0.50 2.10
C ASP A 202 -3.56 0.50 1.63
N PHE A 203 -3.88 -0.09 0.47
CA PHE A 203 -5.27 -0.33 0.08
C PHE A 203 -5.86 -1.55 0.79
N ASP A 204 -7.14 -1.47 1.12
CA ASP A 204 -7.92 -2.60 1.65
C ASP A 204 -7.33 -3.24 2.93
N LEU A 205 -6.49 -2.53 3.68
CA LEU A 205 -5.80 -3.07 4.84
C LEU A 205 -6.54 -2.79 6.16
N LEU A 206 -6.48 -1.54 6.64
CA LEU A 206 -6.93 -1.14 7.99
C LEU A 206 -8.44 -1.33 8.23
N ASP A 207 -9.25 -1.23 7.18
CA ASP A 207 -10.70 -1.43 7.25
C ASP A 207 -11.09 -2.86 7.66
N THR A 208 -10.17 -3.83 7.55
CA THR A 208 -10.36 -5.20 8.08
C THR A 208 -10.65 -5.20 9.58
N ALA A 209 -10.05 -4.28 10.35
CA ALA A 209 -10.30 -4.12 11.78
C ALA A 209 -11.70 -3.57 12.09
N MET A 210 -12.41 -3.01 11.11
CA MET A 210 -13.78 -2.52 11.28
C MET A 210 -14.83 -3.65 11.14
N LEU A 211 -14.47 -4.76 10.51
CA LEU A 211 -15.39 -5.86 10.16
C LEU A 211 -16.13 -6.45 11.38
N PRO A 212 -15.48 -6.77 12.52
CA PRO A 212 -16.19 -7.31 13.69
C PRO A 212 -17.21 -6.36 14.30
N HIS A 213 -17.08 -5.06 14.01
CA HIS A 213 -17.88 -4.02 14.62
C HIS A 213 -19.07 -3.59 13.76
N GLY A 214 -19.17 -4.05 12.51
CA GLY A 214 -20.25 -3.69 11.60
C GLY A 214 -20.36 -2.17 11.40
N VAL A 215 -19.22 -1.48 11.24
CA VAL A 215 -19.17 -0.03 11.02
C VAL A 215 -18.58 0.31 9.66
N SER A 216 -18.98 1.45 9.12
CA SER A 216 -18.51 2.00 7.84
C SER A 216 -17.75 3.31 8.04
N PHE A 217 -17.04 3.78 7.00
CA PHE A 217 -16.21 5.00 7.04
C PHE A 217 -16.93 6.25 7.58
N PRO A 218 -18.21 6.54 7.26
CA PRO A 218 -18.91 7.71 7.81
C PRO A 218 -19.09 7.67 9.34
N GLN A 219 -19.11 6.47 9.94
CA GLN A 219 -19.36 6.28 11.37
C GLN A 219 -18.08 6.36 12.22
N VAL A 220 -16.91 6.40 11.59
CA VAL A 220 -15.61 6.39 12.28
C VAL A 220 -14.68 7.49 11.77
N GLN A 221 -13.77 7.90 12.62
CA GLN A 221 -12.52 8.52 12.23
C GLN A 221 -11.48 7.42 12.14
N ILE A 222 -10.93 7.24 10.93
CA ILE A 222 -9.89 6.26 10.63
C ILE A 222 -8.64 6.98 10.14
N ALA A 223 -7.45 6.55 10.59
CA ALA A 223 -6.17 7.04 10.12
C ALA A 223 -5.06 6.03 10.43
N SER A 224 -4.18 5.75 9.47
CA SER A 224 -2.97 4.93 9.69
C SER A 224 -2.04 5.62 10.70
N ILE A 225 -1.44 4.83 11.60
CA ILE A 225 -0.43 5.30 12.56
C ILE A 225 0.95 4.87 12.07
N ASP A 226 1.10 3.60 11.69
CA ASP A 226 2.33 3.03 11.16
C ASP A 226 2.06 2.08 9.98
N HIS A 227 3.12 1.69 9.29
CA HIS A 227 3.07 0.69 8.24
C HIS A 227 4.43 -0.01 8.13
N ALA A 228 4.42 -1.34 8.10
CA ALA A 228 5.63 -2.14 7.95
C ALA A 228 5.46 -3.18 6.85
N ILE A 229 6.51 -3.39 6.06
CA ILE A 229 6.55 -4.40 5.00
C ILE A 229 7.86 -5.17 5.12
N TRP A 230 7.77 -6.48 4.94
CA TRP A 230 8.90 -7.37 4.75
C TRP A 230 8.75 -8.06 3.39
N PHE A 231 9.75 -7.87 2.52
CA PHE A 231 9.81 -8.51 1.21
C PHE A 231 10.64 -9.78 1.33
N HIS A 232 10.02 -10.91 1.02
CA HIS A 232 10.63 -12.23 1.21
C HIS A 232 11.24 -12.76 -0.09
N ARG A 233 10.56 -12.48 -1.21
CA ARG A 233 10.90 -12.97 -2.55
C ARG A 233 10.62 -11.89 -3.58
N ASP A 234 11.06 -12.12 -4.80
CA ASP A 234 10.75 -11.25 -5.92
C ASP A 234 9.25 -11.15 -6.16
N VAL A 235 8.82 -9.96 -6.55
CA VAL A 235 7.40 -9.63 -6.68
C VAL A 235 7.11 -9.12 -8.07
N ARG A 236 5.93 -9.52 -8.58
CA ARG A 236 5.37 -9.08 -9.86
C ARG A 236 4.00 -8.49 -9.60
N VAL A 237 3.96 -7.18 -9.32
CA VAL A 237 2.70 -6.49 -9.06
C VAL A 237 1.81 -6.34 -10.30
N ASP A 238 2.34 -6.61 -11.50
CA ASP A 238 1.57 -6.69 -12.76
C ASP A 238 1.03 -8.10 -13.06
N ASP A 239 1.15 -9.03 -12.12
CA ASP A 239 0.41 -10.28 -12.05
C ASP A 239 -0.44 -10.32 -10.77
N TRP A 240 -1.36 -11.29 -10.69
CA TRP A 240 -2.27 -11.44 -9.57
C TRP A 240 -1.53 -11.82 -8.29
N LEU A 241 -1.70 -10.99 -7.26
CA LEU A 241 -1.30 -11.25 -5.89
C LEU A 241 -2.55 -11.42 -5.00
N LEU A 242 -2.59 -12.48 -4.21
CA LEU A 242 -3.59 -12.64 -3.16
C LEU A 242 -3.13 -11.87 -1.92
N TYR A 243 -3.90 -10.87 -1.53
CA TYR A 243 -3.71 -10.13 -0.28
C TYR A 243 -4.63 -10.73 0.79
N ASP A 244 -4.06 -11.59 1.66
CA ASP A 244 -4.77 -12.24 2.78
C ASP A 244 -4.52 -11.46 4.06
N ILE A 245 -5.58 -10.94 4.67
CA ILE A 245 -5.52 -9.92 5.72
C ILE A 245 -6.32 -10.39 6.94
N ASP A 246 -5.75 -10.27 8.14
CA ASP A 246 -6.46 -10.45 9.41
C ASP A 246 -6.26 -9.28 10.38
N SER A 247 -7.28 -9.04 11.22
CA SER A 247 -7.19 -8.13 12.36
C SER A 247 -7.29 -8.92 13.67
N PRO A 248 -6.15 -9.26 14.30
CA PRO A 248 -6.19 -10.06 15.52
C PRO A 248 -6.59 -9.25 16.75
N SER A 249 -6.58 -7.91 16.69
CA SER A 249 -6.98 -7.05 17.82
C SER A 249 -7.47 -5.67 17.37
N ALA A 250 -8.48 -5.17 18.06
CA ALA A 250 -8.88 -3.77 18.06
C ALA A 250 -9.21 -3.36 19.51
N SER A 251 -8.53 -2.34 20.03
CA SER A 251 -8.69 -1.87 21.40
C SER A 251 -8.23 -0.41 21.53
N HIS A 252 -8.70 0.31 22.54
CA HIS A 252 -8.26 1.69 22.83
C HIS A 252 -8.36 2.67 21.63
N ALA A 253 -9.40 2.51 20.81
CA ALA A 253 -9.58 3.26 19.56
C ALA A 253 -8.47 3.03 18.52
N CYS A 254 -7.75 1.92 18.60
CA CYS A 254 -6.80 1.44 17.59
C CYS A 254 -7.26 0.08 17.03
N GLY A 255 -6.94 -0.18 15.77
CA GLY A 255 -7.07 -1.47 15.13
C GLY A 255 -5.74 -1.92 14.57
N PHE A 256 -5.32 -3.13 14.91
CA PHE A 256 -4.12 -3.74 14.36
C PHE A 256 -4.51 -4.74 13.27
N VAL A 257 -3.84 -4.64 12.13
CA VAL A 257 -4.01 -5.52 10.97
C VAL A 257 -2.66 -6.02 10.50
N ARG A 258 -2.66 -7.24 9.98
CA ARG A 258 -1.50 -7.82 9.30
C ARG A 258 -1.98 -8.56 8.08
N ALA A 259 -1.07 -8.74 7.13
CA ALA A 259 -1.39 -9.39 5.88
C ALA A 259 -0.19 -10.13 5.28
N SER A 260 -0.51 -11.12 4.46
CA SER A 260 0.44 -11.86 3.64
C SER A 260 0.05 -11.71 2.18
N LEU A 261 1.04 -11.42 1.34
CA LEU A 261 0.89 -11.31 -0.11
C LEU A 261 1.46 -12.56 -0.76
N PHE A 262 0.61 -13.30 -1.46
CA PHE A 262 1.01 -14.50 -2.19
C PHE A 262 0.90 -14.28 -3.69
N ALA A 263 1.89 -14.73 -4.45
CA ALA A 263 1.76 -14.89 -5.88
C ALA A 263 0.74 -16.01 -6.20
N ARG A 264 0.23 -16.00 -7.44
CA ARG A 264 -0.80 -16.94 -7.89
C ARG A 264 -0.43 -18.43 -7.72
N ASP A 265 0.85 -18.75 -7.81
CA ASP A 265 1.41 -20.09 -7.62
C ASP A 265 1.56 -20.50 -6.15
N GLY A 266 1.22 -19.61 -5.22
CA GLY A 266 1.32 -19.82 -3.79
C GLY A 266 2.61 -19.30 -3.14
N THR A 267 3.53 -18.70 -3.92
CA THR A 267 4.76 -18.13 -3.36
C THR A 267 4.47 -16.94 -2.46
N LEU A 268 4.94 -16.96 -1.21
CA LEU A 268 4.79 -15.84 -0.27
C LEU A 268 5.82 -14.74 -0.63
N VAL A 269 5.35 -13.62 -1.18
CA VAL A 269 6.23 -12.55 -1.68
C VAL A 269 6.51 -11.48 -0.62
N ALA A 270 5.53 -11.16 0.23
CA ALA A 270 5.69 -10.14 1.27
C ALA A 270 4.74 -10.35 2.46
N SER A 271 5.10 -9.77 3.61
CA SER A 271 4.22 -9.60 4.77
C SER A 271 4.06 -8.12 5.08
N VAL A 272 2.88 -7.72 5.56
CA VAL A 272 2.53 -6.35 5.92
C VAL A 272 1.95 -6.31 7.32
N ALA A 273 2.22 -5.25 8.07
CA ALA A 273 1.56 -4.95 9.34
C ALA A 273 1.28 -3.45 9.46
N GLN A 274 0.15 -3.10 10.06
CA GLN A 274 -0.27 -1.71 10.27
C GLN A 274 -1.18 -1.63 11.49
N GLU A 275 -0.96 -0.63 12.32
CA GLU A 275 -1.93 -0.13 13.29
C GLU A 275 -2.51 1.20 12.80
N GLY A 276 -3.78 1.44 13.10
CA GLY A 276 -4.43 2.70 12.82
C GLY A 276 -5.42 3.10 13.89
N LEU A 277 -5.63 4.41 14.01
CA LEU A 277 -6.73 4.97 14.78
C LEU A 277 -8.05 4.52 14.14
N ILE A 278 -8.94 3.96 14.94
CA ILE A 278 -10.34 3.66 14.62
C ILE A 278 -11.20 4.16 15.77
N ARG A 279 -11.72 5.38 15.64
CA ARG A 279 -12.52 6.04 16.67
C ARG A 279 -13.94 6.24 16.16
N ARG A 280 -14.95 5.80 16.91
CA ARG A 280 -16.35 6.13 16.58
C ARG A 280 -16.56 7.64 16.68
N ARG A 281 -17.31 8.19 15.72
CA ARG A 281 -17.74 9.59 15.73
C ARG A 281 -18.93 9.80 16.66
#